data_AF-A0A819FYR8-F1
#
_entry.id   AF-A0A819FYR8-F1
#
_cell.length_a   1.000
_cell.length_b   1.000
_cell.length_c   1.000
_cell.angle_alpha   90.00
_cell.angle_beta   90.00
_cell.angle_gamma   90.00
#
_symmetry.space_group_name_H-M   'P 1'
#
loop_
_entity.id
_entity.type
_entity.pdbx_description
1 polymer ?
#
loop_
_entity_poly.entity_id
_entity_poly.type
_entity_poly.pdbx_seq_one_letter_code
_entity_poly.pdbx_strand_id
1 'polypeptide(L)'
;MVDGGEKNLLTSDKIVYYASSSGTTGKVKLLPITLAMFKHTMKLFRLGQIAVWRSLPASSYPLHQQRAFSLQSGKRSNAFFRSKDGIPIGPFSQSFSVLSVFPGLKLLSTCVGVINYELIEGISDFETSRFVQLVFALTVKDISHYSATFASSFLHTIKVIENNFEEMCLCISSNDFNHSSLVQENIPDIKFRAKLNQALENIILEYGGSSYGSERIHHIRRECLKKNIPGLLHRLWPQLGFVSTSIGSSFV
;
A
#
# COMPACT_ATOMS: atom_id res chain seq x y z
N MET A 1 4.96 27.82 8.83
CA MET A 1 4.60 27.55 7.42
C MET A 1 5.80 27.94 6.57
N VAL A 2 5.93 27.47 5.33
CA VAL A 2 6.93 28.02 4.41
C VAL A 2 6.39 29.38 3.95
N ASP A 3 6.97 30.47 4.47
CA ASP A 3 6.32 31.78 4.46
C ASP A 3 6.74 32.72 3.32
N GLY A 4 7.88 32.46 2.65
CA GLY A 4 8.47 33.42 1.70
C GLY A 4 8.50 33.03 0.21
N GLY A 5 8.27 31.76 -0.14
CA GLY A 5 8.31 31.32 -1.55
C GLY A 5 9.61 31.56 -2.30
N GLU A 6 10.67 31.84 -1.55
CA GLU A 6 11.96 32.20 -2.07
C GLU A 6 12.53 31.03 -2.89
N LYS A 7 12.96 31.35 -4.10
CA LYS A 7 13.56 30.38 -5.02
C LYS A 7 15.07 30.48 -4.91
N ASN A 8 15.75 29.37 -5.17
CA ASN A 8 17.22 29.33 -5.23
C ASN A 8 17.94 29.64 -3.90
N LEU A 9 17.30 29.39 -2.75
CA LEU A 9 17.91 29.61 -1.44
C LEU A 9 18.81 28.43 -0.99
N LEU A 10 18.29 27.20 -1.10
CA LEU A 10 18.98 25.97 -0.66
C LEU A 10 19.54 25.14 -1.84
N THR A 11 18.96 25.32 -3.02
CA THR A 11 19.29 24.58 -4.25
C THR A 11 18.81 25.36 -5.45
N SER A 12 19.55 25.27 -6.56
CA SER A 12 19.16 25.83 -7.86
C SER A 12 17.99 25.10 -8.51
N ASP A 13 17.75 23.85 -8.12
CA ASP A 13 16.66 23.05 -8.63
C ASP A 13 15.31 23.50 -8.05
N LYS A 14 14.26 23.48 -8.87
CA LYS A 14 12.90 23.75 -8.42
C LYS A 14 12.44 22.71 -7.39
N ILE A 15 11.99 23.20 -6.24
CA ILE A 15 11.32 22.38 -5.22
C ILE A 15 9.92 22.01 -5.74
N VAL A 16 9.60 20.73 -5.68
CA VAL A 16 8.34 20.16 -6.19
C VAL A 16 7.49 19.50 -5.10
N TYR A 17 8.07 19.25 -3.93
CA TYR A 17 7.37 18.68 -2.77
C TYR A 17 8.12 19.06 -1.49
N TYR A 18 7.39 19.27 -0.39
CA TYR A 18 7.99 19.40 0.94
C TYR A 18 7.67 18.16 1.77
N ALA A 19 8.69 17.34 2.03
CA ALA A 19 8.53 16.14 2.83
C ALA A 19 8.52 16.48 4.33
N SER A 20 7.46 16.13 5.04
CA SER A 20 7.40 16.22 6.49
C SER A 20 8.20 15.09 7.12
N SER A 21 9.14 15.43 8.01
CA SER A 21 9.84 14.45 8.84
C SER A 21 9.02 14.09 10.09
N SER A 22 9.14 12.84 10.55
CA SER A 22 8.58 12.39 11.83
C SER A 22 9.30 12.99 13.04
N GLY A 23 10.58 13.38 12.90
CA GLY A 23 11.34 14.03 13.96
C GLY A 23 10.91 15.48 14.12
N THR A 24 10.31 15.83 15.27
CA THR A 24 9.86 17.19 15.56
C THR A 24 10.75 17.89 16.58
N THR A 25 10.93 19.20 16.42
CA THR A 25 11.54 20.09 17.42
C THR A 25 10.55 21.21 17.69
N GLY A 26 9.36 20.86 18.20
CA GLY A 26 8.22 21.76 18.40
C GLY A 26 7.44 22.15 17.14
N LYS A 27 8.06 22.10 15.95
CA LYS A 27 7.42 22.25 14.64
C LYS A 27 7.78 21.09 13.72
N VAL A 28 6.88 20.75 12.78
CA VAL A 28 7.12 19.74 11.75
C VAL A 28 8.26 20.22 10.85
N LYS A 29 9.32 19.41 10.74
CA LYS A 29 10.44 19.71 9.84
C LYS A 29 10.01 19.44 8.40
N LEU A 30 10.27 20.39 7.52
CA LEU A 30 9.95 20.29 6.09
C LEU A 30 11.24 20.18 5.30
N LEU A 31 11.41 19.07 4.59
CA LEU A 31 12.56 18.81 3.74
C LEU A 31 12.19 19.13 2.30
N PRO A 32 12.88 20.08 1.63
CA PRO A 32 12.62 20.40 0.25
C PRO A 32 13.03 19.25 -0.67
N ILE A 33 12.12 18.79 -1.51
CA ILE A 33 12.35 17.71 -2.48
C ILE A 33 12.35 18.29 -3.89
N THR A 34 13.44 18.03 -4.63
CA THR A 34 13.56 18.33 -6.06
C THR A 34 13.22 17.10 -6.89
N LEU A 35 12.88 17.31 -8.16
CA LEU A 35 12.58 16.20 -9.07
C LEU A 35 13.80 15.28 -9.28
N ALA A 36 15.00 15.87 -9.33
CA ALA A 36 16.26 15.11 -9.48
C ALA A 36 16.50 14.21 -8.26
N MET A 37 16.34 14.75 -7.05
CA MET A 37 16.49 13.97 -5.82
C MET A 37 15.48 12.83 -5.77
N PHE A 38 14.21 13.08 -6.10
CA PHE A 38 13.21 12.01 -6.15
C PHE A 38 13.57 10.91 -7.14
N LYS A 39 14.06 11.26 -8.35
CA LYS A 39 14.54 10.28 -9.34
C LYS A 39 15.71 9.44 -8.81
N HIS A 40 16.67 10.06 -8.11
CA HIS A 40 17.79 9.35 -7.49
C HIS A 40 17.32 8.41 -6.38
N THR A 41 16.41 8.86 -5.52
CA THR A 41 15.82 8.01 -4.49
C THR A 41 15.09 6.81 -5.10
N MET A 42 14.33 6.99 -6.19
CA MET A 42 13.68 5.87 -6.88
C MET A 42 14.69 4.88 -7.51
N LYS A 43 15.83 5.36 -8.01
CA LYS A 43 16.92 4.49 -8.48
C LYS A 43 17.50 3.67 -7.32
N LEU A 44 17.73 4.29 -6.16
CA LEU A 44 18.22 3.59 -4.96
C LEU A 44 17.23 2.52 -4.49
N PHE A 45 15.93 2.81 -4.46
CA PHE A 45 14.91 1.80 -4.14
C PHE A 45 14.95 0.60 -5.09
N ARG A 46 15.10 0.83 -6.39
CA ARG A 46 15.25 -0.26 -7.39
C ARG A 46 16.51 -1.08 -7.16
N LEU A 47 17.65 -0.44 -6.87
CA LEU A 47 18.89 -1.15 -6.56
C LEU A 47 18.74 -2.02 -5.32
N GLY A 48 18.09 -1.52 -4.27
CA GLY A 48 17.77 -2.30 -3.08
C GLY A 48 16.91 -3.53 -3.40
N GLN A 49 15.86 -3.36 -4.21
CA GLN A 49 15.02 -4.48 -4.66
C GLN A 49 15.83 -5.52 -5.46
N ILE A 50 16.69 -5.08 -6.38
CA ILE A 50 17.55 -5.99 -7.17
C ILE A 50 18.50 -6.77 -6.25
N ALA A 51 19.08 -6.11 -5.23
CA ALA A 51 19.96 -6.77 -4.28
C ALA A 51 19.21 -7.86 -3.48
N VAL A 52 17.98 -7.58 -3.04
CA VAL A 52 17.11 -8.58 -2.39
C VAL A 52 16.85 -9.75 -3.33
N TRP A 53 16.41 -9.49 -4.56
CA TRP A 53 16.14 -10.56 -5.53
C TRP A 53 17.36 -11.43 -5.80
N ARG A 54 18.53 -10.83 -6.02
CA ARG A 54 19.78 -11.58 -6.23
C ARG A 54 20.20 -12.44 -5.04
N SER A 55 19.71 -12.12 -3.84
CA SER A 55 20.00 -12.88 -2.63
C SER A 55 19.06 -14.07 -2.43
N LEU A 56 18.00 -14.18 -3.23
CA LEU A 56 17.02 -15.25 -3.15
C LEU A 56 17.33 -16.35 -4.16
N PRO A 57 16.94 -17.62 -3.87
CA PRO A 57 17.00 -18.69 -4.85
C PRO A 57 16.20 -18.34 -6.12
N ALA A 58 16.63 -18.83 -7.28
CA ALA A 58 15.93 -18.60 -8.54
C ALA A 58 14.47 -19.12 -8.52
N SER A 59 14.18 -20.14 -7.70
CA SER A 59 12.83 -20.66 -7.48
C SER A 59 11.89 -19.66 -6.77
N SER A 60 12.43 -18.63 -6.14
CA SER A 60 11.66 -17.58 -5.45
C SER A 60 11.37 -16.37 -6.35
N TYR A 61 11.83 -16.39 -7.61
CA TYR A 61 11.51 -15.31 -8.55
C TYR A 61 10.04 -15.30 -8.93
N PRO A 62 9.42 -14.12 -9.00
CA PRO A 62 7.99 -14.01 -9.20
C PRO A 62 7.63 -14.49 -10.61
N LEU A 63 6.68 -15.41 -10.69
CA LEU A 63 6.07 -15.79 -11.96
C LEU A 63 5.17 -14.66 -12.46
N HIS A 64 4.93 -14.59 -13.77
CA HIS A 64 4.09 -13.54 -14.37
C HIS A 64 2.66 -13.45 -13.81
N GLN A 65 2.15 -14.55 -13.25
CA GLN A 65 0.82 -14.62 -12.64
C GLN A 65 0.80 -14.18 -11.17
N GLN A 66 1.97 -14.09 -10.53
CA GLN A 66 2.08 -13.71 -9.13
C GLN A 66 2.01 -12.20 -8.94
N ARG A 67 1.42 -11.80 -7.81
CA ARG A 67 1.30 -10.39 -7.44
C ARG A 67 2.21 -10.04 -6.28
N ALA A 68 2.45 -8.74 -6.12
CA ALA A 68 3.12 -8.15 -4.98
C ALA A 68 2.09 -7.49 -4.07
N PHE A 69 2.21 -7.72 -2.77
CA PHE A 69 1.48 -6.90 -1.80
C PHE A 69 2.43 -5.87 -1.21
N SER A 70 2.10 -4.60 -1.37
CA SER A 70 2.82 -3.51 -0.73
C SER A 70 1.80 -2.71 0.05
N LEU A 71 1.92 -2.67 1.37
CA LEU A 71 1.07 -1.81 2.19
C LEU A 71 1.47 -0.37 1.93
N GLN A 72 0.58 0.38 1.29
CA GLN A 72 0.85 1.72 0.83
C GLN A 72 -0.06 2.74 1.53
N SER A 73 0.47 3.96 1.69
CA SER A 73 -0.32 5.12 2.09
C SER A 73 -0.45 6.03 0.88
N GLY A 74 -1.64 6.07 0.31
CA GLY A 74 -1.98 6.97 -0.78
C GLY A 74 -2.73 8.19 -0.26
N LYS A 75 -2.66 9.30 -1.00
CA LYS A 75 -3.52 10.47 -0.78
C LYS A 75 -3.74 11.17 -2.12
N ARG A 76 -4.96 11.58 -2.44
CA ARG A 76 -5.21 12.36 -3.67
C ARG A 76 -4.39 13.65 -3.69
N SER A 77 -3.85 14.01 -4.86
CA SER A 77 -3.01 15.20 -5.05
C SER A 77 -3.67 16.52 -4.61
N ASN A 78 -4.99 16.62 -4.70
CA ASN A 78 -5.76 17.78 -4.25
C ASN A 78 -5.95 17.85 -2.73
N ALA A 79 -5.77 16.76 -2.00
CA ALA A 79 -5.98 16.68 -0.56
C ALA A 79 -4.69 16.98 0.24
N PHE A 80 -3.54 17.17 -0.41
CA PHE A 80 -2.32 17.58 0.27
C PHE A 80 -2.42 19.02 0.77
N PHE A 81 -1.87 19.26 1.95
CA PHE A 81 -1.57 20.63 2.37
C PHE A 81 -0.58 21.25 1.38
N ARG A 82 -0.70 22.55 1.12
CA ARG A 82 0.18 23.25 0.18
C ARG A 82 0.85 24.42 0.88
N SER A 83 2.10 24.70 0.52
CA SER A 83 2.76 25.95 0.88
C SER A 83 2.03 27.13 0.23
N LYS A 84 2.38 28.35 0.64
CA LYS A 84 1.84 29.57 0.01
C LYS A 84 2.08 29.61 -1.51
N ASP A 85 3.15 28.98 -1.98
CA ASP A 85 3.51 28.89 -3.41
C ASP A 85 2.83 27.72 -4.14
N GLY A 86 1.88 27.05 -3.47
CA GLY A 86 1.13 25.93 -4.03
C GLY A 86 1.88 24.59 -4.03
N ILE A 87 3.09 24.51 -3.45
CA ILE A 87 3.88 23.27 -3.41
C ILE A 87 3.29 22.33 -2.35
N PRO A 88 2.98 21.07 -2.70
CA PRO A 88 2.40 20.12 -1.75
C PRO A 88 3.36 19.71 -0.64
N ILE A 89 2.78 19.47 0.53
CA ILE A 89 3.45 19.14 1.79
C ILE A 89 2.85 17.84 2.34
N GLY A 90 3.70 16.90 2.72
CA GLY A 90 3.27 15.67 3.39
C GLY A 90 4.40 14.66 3.62
N PRO A 91 4.09 13.47 4.16
CA PRO A 91 5.08 12.44 4.40
C PRO A 91 5.78 12.01 3.10
N PHE A 92 7.09 11.71 3.18
CA PHE A 92 7.85 11.29 1.99
C PHE A 92 7.25 10.06 1.30
N SER A 93 6.67 9.12 2.06
CA SER A 93 5.99 7.93 1.51
C SER A 93 4.83 8.28 0.57
N GLN A 94 4.16 9.42 0.79
CA GLN A 94 3.04 9.88 -0.03
C GLN A 94 3.48 10.77 -1.20
N SER A 95 4.76 11.12 -1.30
CA SER A 95 5.29 11.94 -2.39
C SER A 95 5.06 11.30 -3.77
N PHE A 96 4.95 9.97 -3.81
CA PHE A 96 4.62 9.21 -5.01
C PHE A 96 3.26 9.60 -5.63
N SER A 97 2.29 9.98 -4.80
CA SER A 97 0.95 10.38 -5.25
C SER A 97 0.94 11.71 -6.00
N VAL A 98 1.89 12.58 -5.67
CA VAL A 98 2.00 13.92 -6.27
C VAL A 98 2.99 13.93 -7.41
N LEU A 99 4.16 13.31 -7.20
CA LEU A 99 5.30 13.55 -8.07
C LEU A 99 5.20 12.76 -9.36
N SER A 100 4.41 11.68 -9.42
CA SER A 100 4.09 10.87 -10.62
C SER A 100 5.09 11.04 -11.78
N VAL A 101 6.38 10.81 -11.48
CA VAL A 101 7.48 11.24 -12.34
C VAL A 101 7.55 10.40 -13.61
N PHE A 102 6.80 9.29 -13.62
CA PHE A 102 6.62 8.41 -14.75
C PHE A 102 5.17 7.87 -14.72
N PRO A 103 4.32 8.19 -15.70
CA PRO A 103 3.01 7.55 -15.86
C PRO A 103 3.11 6.01 -15.84
N GLY A 104 4.20 5.47 -16.41
CA GLY A 104 4.50 4.04 -16.40
C GLY A 104 4.71 3.44 -15.00
N LEU A 105 5.08 4.21 -13.98
CA LEU A 105 5.34 3.64 -12.65
C LEU A 105 4.04 3.39 -11.86
N LYS A 106 3.05 4.27 -12.01
CA LYS A 106 1.69 4.02 -11.48
C LYS A 106 1.08 2.80 -12.18
N LEU A 107 1.24 2.72 -13.51
CA LEU A 107 0.79 1.57 -14.29
C LEU A 107 1.47 0.26 -13.84
N LEU A 108 2.80 0.26 -13.67
CA LEU A 108 3.54 -0.90 -13.17
C LEU A 108 3.05 -1.33 -11.77
N SER A 109 2.79 -0.38 -10.87
CA SER A 109 2.23 -0.70 -9.55
C SER A 109 0.85 -1.35 -9.65
N THR A 110 0.03 -0.95 -10.62
CA THR A 110 -1.29 -1.55 -10.86
C THR A 110 -1.19 -2.94 -11.49
N CYS A 111 -0.24 -3.16 -12.40
CA CYS A 111 -0.06 -4.46 -13.06
C CYS A 111 0.55 -5.52 -12.13
N VAL A 112 1.42 -5.12 -11.21
CA VAL A 112 2.13 -6.04 -10.31
C VAL A 112 1.45 -6.13 -8.94
N GLY A 113 0.67 -5.12 -8.55
CA GLY A 113 0.02 -5.01 -7.25
C GLY A 113 -1.30 -5.77 -7.12
N VAL A 114 -1.73 -5.97 -5.87
CA VAL A 114 -3.05 -6.53 -5.55
C VAL A 114 -4.21 -5.54 -5.80
N ILE A 115 -3.93 -4.24 -5.84
CA ILE A 115 -4.93 -3.18 -6.06
C ILE A 115 -4.30 -2.02 -6.85
N ASN A 116 -5.10 -1.30 -7.64
CA ASN A 116 -4.68 -0.08 -8.32
C ASN A 116 -4.36 1.03 -7.31
N TYR A 117 -3.21 1.69 -7.49
CA TYR A 117 -2.77 2.81 -6.66
C TYR A 117 -3.78 3.96 -6.58
N GLU A 118 -4.52 4.25 -7.65
CA GLU A 118 -5.52 5.32 -7.69
C GLU A 118 -6.69 5.07 -6.72
N LEU A 119 -7.05 3.80 -6.49
CA LEU A 119 -8.05 3.42 -5.51
C LEU A 119 -7.51 3.64 -4.09
N ILE A 120 -6.23 3.33 -3.84
CA ILE A 120 -5.60 3.63 -2.55
C ILE A 120 -5.59 5.14 -2.29
N GLU A 121 -5.24 5.95 -3.29
CA GLU A 121 -5.22 7.42 -3.18
C GLU A 121 -6.59 8.01 -2.84
N GLY A 122 -7.67 7.33 -3.24
CA GLY A 122 -9.05 7.75 -2.96
C GLY A 122 -9.52 7.53 -1.53
N ILE A 123 -8.76 6.81 -0.70
CA ILE A 123 -9.11 6.52 0.69
C ILE A 123 -8.27 7.40 1.61
N SER A 124 -8.92 8.34 2.29
CA SER A 124 -8.24 9.29 3.19
C SER A 124 -7.82 8.67 4.52
N ASP A 125 -8.64 7.78 5.06
CA ASP A 125 -8.39 7.12 6.34
C ASP A 125 -7.41 5.95 6.19
N PHE A 126 -6.38 5.92 7.01
CA PHE A 126 -5.30 4.94 6.88
C PHE A 126 -5.72 3.54 7.33
N GLU A 127 -6.56 3.44 8.34
CA GLU A 127 -7.06 2.17 8.86
C GLU A 127 -7.99 1.51 7.84
N THR A 128 -8.90 2.28 7.26
CA THR A 128 -9.80 1.87 6.18
C THR A 128 -9.01 1.48 4.94
N SER A 129 -8.00 2.27 4.56
CA SER A 129 -7.13 1.97 3.42
C SER A 129 -6.39 0.65 3.62
N ARG A 130 -5.90 0.38 4.83
CA ARG A 130 -5.25 -0.90 5.18
C ARG A 130 -6.24 -2.06 5.09
N PHE A 131 -7.43 -1.92 5.67
CA PHE A 131 -8.47 -2.94 5.60
C PHE A 131 -8.81 -3.30 4.15
N VAL A 132 -9.07 -2.29 3.31
CA VAL A 132 -9.36 -2.49 1.89
C VAL A 132 -8.20 -3.19 1.18
N GLN A 133 -6.98 -2.69 1.34
CA GLN A 133 -5.79 -3.33 0.75
C GLN A 133 -5.61 -4.78 1.20
N LEU A 134 -5.94 -5.11 2.46
CA LEU A 134 -5.89 -6.48 2.97
C LEU A 134 -6.97 -7.38 2.37
N VAL A 135 -8.19 -6.88 2.15
CA VAL A 135 -9.23 -7.63 1.42
C VAL A 135 -8.72 -8.01 0.03
N PHE A 136 -8.17 -7.05 -0.71
CA PHE A 136 -7.55 -7.31 -2.02
C PHE A 136 -6.41 -8.33 -1.95
N ALA A 137 -5.52 -8.20 -0.97
CA ALA A 137 -4.42 -9.15 -0.78
C ALA A 137 -4.90 -10.56 -0.40
N LEU A 138 -5.92 -10.67 0.45
CA LEU A 138 -6.47 -11.96 0.85
C LEU A 138 -7.19 -12.64 -0.31
N THR A 139 -7.83 -11.89 -1.20
CA THR A 139 -8.43 -12.45 -2.43
C THR A 139 -7.39 -13.10 -3.34
N VAL A 140 -6.16 -12.58 -3.40
CA VAL A 140 -5.09 -13.12 -4.25
C VAL A 140 -4.35 -14.25 -3.52
N LYS A 141 -4.35 -15.46 -4.10
CA LYS A 141 -3.62 -16.61 -3.54
C LYS A 141 -2.11 -16.52 -3.77
N ASP A 142 -1.70 -16.07 -4.95
CA ASP A 142 -0.33 -16.19 -5.43
C ASP A 142 0.47 -14.90 -5.22
N ILE A 143 0.62 -14.51 -3.96
CA ILE A 143 1.46 -13.36 -3.57
C ILE A 143 2.91 -13.80 -3.47
N SER A 144 3.77 -13.17 -4.29
CA SER A 144 5.21 -13.44 -4.33
C SER A 144 5.98 -12.82 -3.16
N HIS A 145 5.64 -11.58 -2.80
CA HIS A 145 6.29 -10.86 -1.72
C HIS A 145 5.35 -9.87 -1.06
N TYR A 146 5.60 -9.61 0.22
CA TYR A 146 4.88 -8.61 1.00
C TYR A 146 5.84 -7.54 1.52
N SER A 147 5.56 -6.27 1.23
CA SER A 147 6.34 -5.14 1.70
C SER A 147 5.52 -4.21 2.58
N ALA A 148 6.07 -3.81 3.72
CA ALA A 148 5.54 -2.74 4.57
C ALA A 148 6.69 -1.88 5.09
N THR A 149 6.54 -0.56 5.08
CA THR A 149 7.65 0.36 5.41
C THR A 149 8.27 0.10 6.77
N PHE A 150 7.45 -0.14 7.79
CA PHE A 150 7.86 -0.33 9.18
C PHE A 150 7.36 -1.67 9.74
N ALA A 151 8.17 -2.30 10.59
CA ALA A 151 7.81 -3.56 11.24
C ALA A 151 6.51 -3.44 12.07
N SER A 152 6.25 -2.28 12.68
CA SER A 152 4.99 -2.01 13.39
C SER A 152 3.77 -2.08 12.46
N SER A 153 3.88 -1.54 11.24
CA SER A 153 2.80 -1.61 10.24
C SER A 153 2.59 -3.05 9.78
N PHE A 154 3.66 -3.81 9.61
CA PHE A 154 3.60 -5.24 9.30
C PHE A 154 2.86 -6.03 10.41
N LEU A 155 3.29 -5.90 11.66
CA LEU A 155 2.63 -6.57 12.79
C LEU A 155 1.16 -6.17 12.93
N HIS A 156 0.86 -4.89 12.67
CA HIS A 156 -0.50 -4.40 12.70
C HIS A 156 -1.37 -5.06 11.63
N THR A 157 -0.87 -5.29 10.41
CA THR A 157 -1.65 -6.02 9.39
C THR A 157 -2.00 -7.44 9.82
N ILE A 158 -1.07 -8.16 10.43
CA ILE A 158 -1.33 -9.51 10.95
C ILE A 158 -2.46 -9.43 11.98
N LYS A 159 -2.39 -8.46 12.90
CA LYS A 159 -3.42 -8.30 13.93
C LYS A 159 -4.79 -7.97 13.36
N VAL A 160 -4.84 -7.13 12.33
CA VAL A 160 -6.09 -6.77 11.62
C VAL A 160 -6.66 -7.98 10.90
N ILE A 161 -5.83 -8.82 10.26
CA ILE A 161 -6.29 -10.09 9.68
C ILE A 161 -6.90 -10.98 10.76
N GLU A 162 -6.20 -11.18 11.89
CA GLU A 162 -6.68 -12.05 12.97
C GLU A 162 -8.01 -11.58 13.58
N ASN A 163 -8.20 -10.27 13.70
CA ASN A 163 -9.38 -9.69 14.34
C ASN A 163 -10.57 -9.53 13.39
N ASN A 164 -10.32 -9.30 12.09
CA ASN A 164 -11.35 -8.90 11.13
C ASN A 164 -11.51 -9.87 9.94
N PHE A 165 -10.89 -11.06 9.95
CA PHE A 165 -10.97 -11.97 8.78
C PHE A 165 -12.41 -12.34 8.39
N GLU A 166 -13.35 -12.46 9.34
CA GLU A 166 -14.75 -12.78 9.01
C GLU A 166 -15.41 -11.66 8.20
N GLU A 167 -15.20 -10.40 8.61
CA GLU A 167 -15.69 -9.22 7.90
C GLU A 167 -15.05 -9.12 6.51
N MET A 168 -13.74 -9.38 6.40
CA MET A 168 -13.05 -9.45 5.12
C MET A 168 -13.62 -10.57 4.22
N CYS A 169 -13.88 -11.75 4.78
CA CYS A 169 -14.48 -12.86 4.06
C CYS A 169 -15.90 -12.53 3.57
N LEU A 170 -16.69 -11.78 4.34
CA LEU A 170 -18.00 -11.30 3.88
C LEU A 170 -17.86 -10.36 2.68
N CYS A 171 -16.93 -9.41 2.72
CA CYS A 171 -16.66 -8.53 1.58
C CYS A 171 -16.23 -9.31 0.32
N ILE A 172 -15.39 -10.34 0.47
CA ILE A 172 -14.97 -11.20 -0.65
C ILE A 172 -16.16 -12.04 -1.16
N SER A 173 -17.04 -12.50 -0.28
CA SER A 173 -18.16 -13.38 -0.65
C SER A 173 -19.22 -12.68 -1.49
N SER A 174 -19.52 -11.42 -1.16
CA SER A 174 -20.56 -10.64 -1.83
C SER A 174 -20.01 -9.63 -2.84
N ASN A 175 -18.69 -9.56 -2.99
CA ASN A 175 -17.98 -8.53 -3.77
C ASN A 175 -18.35 -7.11 -3.33
N ASP A 176 -18.71 -6.92 -2.05
CA ASP A 176 -19.24 -5.66 -1.55
C ASP A 176 -18.54 -5.20 -0.26
N PHE A 177 -17.86 -4.06 -0.34
CA PHE A 177 -17.28 -3.40 0.84
C PHE A 177 -18.31 -2.78 1.78
N ASN A 178 -19.60 -2.70 1.41
CA ASN A 178 -20.65 -2.29 2.33
C ASN A 178 -20.82 -3.27 3.49
N HIS A 179 -20.31 -4.51 3.45
CA HIS A 179 -20.34 -5.37 4.63
C HIS A 179 -19.37 -4.94 5.74
N SER A 180 -18.46 -4.00 5.45
CA SER A 180 -17.53 -3.48 6.43
C SER A 180 -18.03 -2.18 7.05
N SER A 181 -18.16 -2.17 8.38
CA SER A 181 -18.54 -0.95 9.12
C SER A 181 -17.49 0.14 8.94
N LEU A 182 -16.21 -0.24 8.97
CA LEU A 182 -15.08 0.66 8.79
C LEU A 182 -15.13 1.39 7.44
N VAL A 183 -15.49 0.67 6.37
CA VAL A 183 -15.63 1.26 5.03
C VAL A 183 -16.87 2.14 4.92
N GLN A 184 -18.00 1.72 5.48
CA GLN A 184 -19.22 2.53 5.47
C GLN A 184 -19.04 3.88 6.16
N GLU A 185 -18.36 3.89 7.31
CA GLU A 185 -18.13 5.09 8.12
C GLU A 185 -17.16 6.07 7.43
N ASN A 186 -16.06 5.55 6.85
CA ASN A 186 -14.97 6.38 6.35
C ASN A 186 -15.02 6.68 4.84
N ILE A 187 -15.84 5.96 4.07
CA ILE A 187 -16.00 6.15 2.62
C ILE A 187 -17.48 6.41 2.30
N PRO A 188 -18.00 7.63 2.49
CA PRO A 188 -19.41 7.94 2.24
C PRO A 188 -19.76 7.97 0.75
N ASP A 189 -18.79 8.14 -0.15
CA ASP A 189 -19.00 8.22 -1.60
C ASP A 189 -19.40 6.84 -2.18
N ILE A 190 -20.70 6.68 -2.43
CA ILE A 190 -21.31 5.47 -3.01
C ILE A 190 -20.69 5.13 -4.37
N LYS A 191 -20.38 6.13 -5.21
CA LYS A 191 -19.78 5.88 -6.53
C LYS A 191 -18.36 5.34 -6.41
N PHE A 192 -17.63 5.83 -5.42
CA PHE A 192 -16.28 5.32 -5.15
C PHE A 192 -16.32 3.91 -4.54
N ARG A 193 -17.26 3.61 -3.64
CA ARG A 193 -17.48 2.23 -3.16
C ARG A 193 -17.84 1.27 -4.29
N ALA A 194 -18.70 1.67 -5.22
CA ALA A 194 -19.02 0.88 -6.40
C ALA A 194 -17.78 0.57 -7.27
N LYS A 195 -16.85 1.52 -7.42
CA LYS A 195 -15.57 1.29 -8.11
C LYS A 195 -14.66 0.29 -7.37
N LEU A 196 -14.63 0.34 -6.04
CA LEU A 196 -13.89 -0.63 -5.22
C LEU A 196 -14.48 -2.03 -5.37
N ASN A 197 -15.80 -2.16 -5.31
CA ASN A 197 -16.53 -3.41 -5.50
C ASN A 197 -16.27 -4.01 -6.88
N GLN A 198 -16.35 -3.19 -7.94
CA GLN A 198 -16.04 -3.61 -9.30
C GLN A 198 -14.58 -4.09 -9.45
N ALA A 199 -13.62 -3.40 -8.80
CA ALA A 199 -12.22 -3.82 -8.83
C ALA A 199 -12.00 -5.16 -8.11
N LEU A 200 -12.71 -5.41 -7.00
CA LEU A 200 -12.66 -6.67 -6.27
C LEU A 200 -13.28 -7.81 -7.10
N GLU A 201 -14.43 -7.57 -7.72
CA GLU A 201 -15.10 -8.52 -8.62
C GLU A 201 -14.20 -8.91 -9.78
N ASN A 202 -13.54 -7.94 -10.44
CA ASN A 202 -12.62 -8.20 -11.55
C ASN A 202 -11.47 -9.14 -11.16
N ILE A 203 -10.93 -9.01 -9.95
CA ILE A 203 -9.87 -9.91 -9.45
C ILE A 203 -10.42 -11.29 -9.20
N ILE A 204 -11.61 -11.41 -8.61
CA ILE A 204 -12.23 -12.71 -8.37
C ILE A 204 -12.50 -13.42 -9.71
N LEU A 205 -12.99 -12.70 -10.72
CA LEU A 205 -13.20 -13.20 -12.07
C LEU A 205 -11.89 -13.67 -12.72
N GLU A 206 -10.80 -12.91 -12.59
CA GLU A 206 -9.48 -13.26 -13.12
C GLU A 206 -8.96 -14.62 -12.60
N TYR A 207 -9.30 -14.97 -11.34
CA TYR A 207 -8.84 -16.19 -10.68
C TYR A 207 -9.82 -17.37 -10.77
N GLY A 208 -10.95 -17.21 -11.48
CA GLY A 208 -11.93 -18.29 -11.69
C GLY A 208 -13.36 -17.98 -11.23
N GLY A 209 -13.65 -16.73 -10.85
CA GLY A 209 -14.99 -16.28 -10.50
C GLY A 209 -15.48 -16.77 -9.13
N SER A 210 -16.78 -16.96 -8.99
CA SER A 210 -17.42 -17.24 -7.70
C SER A 210 -16.99 -18.55 -7.04
N SER A 211 -16.61 -19.57 -7.84
CA SER A 211 -16.06 -20.82 -7.32
C SER A 211 -14.73 -20.58 -6.61
N TYR A 212 -13.81 -19.84 -7.26
CA TYR A 212 -12.55 -19.42 -6.67
C TYR A 212 -12.76 -18.60 -5.40
N GLY A 213 -13.65 -17.61 -5.44
CA GLY A 213 -13.96 -16.77 -4.26
C GLY A 213 -14.39 -17.60 -3.05
N SER A 214 -15.28 -18.57 -3.27
CA SER A 214 -15.79 -19.47 -2.22
C SER A 214 -14.68 -20.36 -1.63
N GLU A 215 -13.88 -20.99 -2.48
CA GLU A 215 -12.72 -21.79 -2.05
C GLU A 215 -11.72 -20.95 -1.26
N ARG A 216 -11.46 -19.73 -1.72
CA ARG A 216 -10.54 -18.81 -1.08
C ARG A 216 -11.01 -18.39 0.30
N ILE A 217 -12.29 -18.08 0.47
CA ILE A 217 -12.90 -17.78 1.78
C ILE A 217 -12.79 -18.96 2.73
N HIS A 218 -13.11 -20.17 2.27
CA HIS A 218 -12.96 -21.38 3.09
C HIS A 218 -11.51 -21.62 3.52
N HIS A 219 -10.55 -21.33 2.65
CA HIS A 219 -9.12 -21.37 2.99
C HIS A 219 -8.76 -20.34 4.06
N ILE A 220 -9.15 -19.07 3.87
CA ILE A 220 -8.84 -17.99 4.82
C ILE A 220 -9.40 -18.31 6.21
N ARG A 221 -10.69 -18.67 6.30
CA ARG A 221 -11.32 -19.02 7.57
C ARG A 221 -10.60 -20.17 8.27
N ARG A 222 -10.31 -21.25 7.54
CA ARG A 222 -9.61 -22.42 8.07
C ARG A 222 -8.24 -22.08 8.64
N GLU A 223 -7.50 -21.20 7.97
CA GLU A 223 -6.14 -20.83 8.40
C GLU A 223 -6.12 -19.80 9.53
N CYS A 224 -7.07 -18.87 9.57
CA CYS A 224 -7.20 -17.87 10.64
C CYS A 224 -7.74 -18.48 11.95
N LEU A 225 -8.57 -19.53 11.88
CA LEU A 225 -9.06 -20.24 13.08
C LEU A 225 -7.97 -21.02 13.81
N LYS A 226 -6.86 -21.35 13.13
CA LYS A 226 -5.69 -22.06 13.70
C LYS A 226 -4.79 -21.11 14.50
N LYS A 227 -5.28 -20.64 15.66
CA LYS A 227 -4.57 -19.65 16.51
C LYS A 227 -3.20 -20.11 17.04
N ASN A 228 -2.97 -21.43 17.16
CA ASN A 228 -1.76 -21.98 17.76
C ASN A 228 -0.71 -22.46 16.74
N ILE A 229 -0.91 -22.17 15.45
CA ILE A 229 0.03 -22.58 14.40
C ILE A 229 0.80 -21.33 13.97
N PRO A 230 2.15 -21.34 14.01
CA PRO A 230 2.95 -20.21 13.56
C PRO A 230 2.95 -20.09 12.03
N GLY A 231 3.29 -18.91 11.51
CA GLY A 231 3.44 -18.69 10.07
C GLY A 231 2.14 -18.41 9.32
N LEU A 232 1.21 -17.66 9.91
CA LEU A 232 -0.09 -17.31 9.30
C LEU A 232 0.05 -16.85 7.84
N LEU A 233 1.01 -15.98 7.55
CA LEU A 233 1.19 -15.43 6.20
C LEU A 233 1.57 -16.49 5.17
N HIS A 234 2.45 -17.45 5.50
CA HIS A 234 2.78 -18.55 4.59
C HIS A 234 1.63 -19.53 4.42
N ARG A 235 0.76 -19.67 5.42
CA ARG A 235 -0.45 -20.49 5.27
C ARG A 235 -1.51 -19.82 4.39
N LEU A 236 -1.65 -18.50 4.50
CA LEU A 236 -2.54 -17.72 3.64
C LEU A 236 -2.00 -17.58 2.21
N TRP A 237 -0.68 -17.41 2.06
CA TRP A 237 0.04 -17.24 0.81
C TRP A 237 1.23 -18.21 0.73
N PRO A 238 1.00 -19.46 0.27
CA PRO A 238 2.04 -20.49 0.22
C PRO A 238 3.23 -20.12 -0.67
N GLN A 239 3.02 -19.26 -1.66
CA GLN A 239 4.04 -18.79 -2.60
C GLN A 239 4.79 -17.53 -2.13
N LEU A 240 4.54 -17.07 -0.89
CA LEU A 240 5.21 -15.91 -0.34
C LEU A 240 6.71 -16.22 -0.13
N GLY A 241 7.57 -15.63 -0.97
CA GLY A 241 9.01 -15.85 -0.93
C GLY A 241 9.72 -15.06 0.17
N PHE A 242 9.30 -13.80 0.39
CA PHE A 242 9.87 -12.97 1.45
C PHE A 242 8.95 -11.84 1.89
N VAL A 243 9.28 -11.27 3.05
CA VAL A 243 8.70 -10.04 3.57
C VAL A 243 9.80 -8.96 3.64
N SER A 244 9.49 -7.76 3.15
CA SER A 244 10.37 -6.60 3.25
C SER A 244 9.81 -5.59 4.24
N THR A 245 10.59 -5.30 5.28
CA THR A 245 10.28 -4.25 6.23
C THR A 245 11.53 -3.68 6.90
N SER A 246 11.45 -2.45 7.39
CA SER A 246 12.54 -1.83 8.14
C SER A 246 12.50 -2.33 9.60
N ILE A 247 13.53 -3.09 10.00
CA ILE A 247 13.68 -3.66 11.36
C ILE A 247 14.74 -2.88 12.19
N GLY A 248 15.48 -1.97 11.56
CA GLY A 248 16.49 -1.13 12.23
C GLY A 248 15.92 0.14 12.84
N SER A 249 16.36 0.47 14.05
CA SER A 249 16.00 1.62 14.90
C SER A 249 14.55 1.68 15.40
N SER A 250 14.41 1.77 16.73
CA SER A 250 13.14 2.03 17.40
C SER A 250 12.79 3.51 17.25
N PHE A 251 11.68 3.83 16.58
CA PHE A 251 10.98 5.08 16.84
C PHE A 251 10.16 4.86 18.12
N VAL A 252 10.84 5.00 19.26
CA VAL A 252 10.20 5.18 20.57
C VAL A 252 9.51 6.54 20.59
#